data_AF-A0A8X6PX69-F1
#
_entry.id   AF-A0A8X6PX69-F1
#
_cell.length_a   1.000
_cell.length_b   1.000
_cell.length_c   1.000
_cell.angle_alpha   90.00
_cell.angle_beta   90.00
_cell.angle_gamma   90.00
#
_symmetry.space_group_name_H-M   'P 1'
#
loop_
_entity.id
_entity.type
_entity.pdbx_description
1 polymer ?
#
loop_
_entity_poly.entity_id
_entity_poly.type
_entity_poly.pdbx_seq_one_letter_code
_entity_poly.pdbx_strand_id
1 'polypeptide(L)'
;MKDQDFAEIVAITLWKKNVQFRIHGIYSPPKNKNLNLDTLLLSRNAIIMGDFNATSPNWGSVYYNRVGDIVDCMQIQSSYITRKIPRLLSTMVEAQQT
;
A
#
# COMPACT_ATOMS: atom_id res chain seq x y z
N MET A 1 -29.21 6.47 11.70
CA MET A 1 -27.88 6.13 12.24
C MET A 1 -26.88 6.30 11.10
N LYS A 2 -25.69 6.87 11.34
CA LYS A 2 -24.68 6.99 10.28
C LYS A 2 -23.96 5.64 10.19
N ASP A 3 -24.59 4.67 9.53
CA ASP A 3 -24.12 3.28 9.43
C ASP A 3 -23.04 3.13 8.36
N GLN A 4 -21.98 3.94 8.47
CA GLN A 4 -20.84 3.84 7.59
C GLN A 4 -19.72 3.14 8.36
N ASP A 5 -19.53 1.86 8.05
CA ASP A 5 -18.43 1.07 8.62
C ASP A 5 -17.09 1.63 8.12
N PHE A 6 -16.18 1.94 9.04
CA PHE A 6 -14.85 2.45 8.74
C PHE A 6 -13.81 1.35 8.80
N ALA A 7 -12.73 1.50 8.02
CA ALA A 7 -11.57 0.65 8.15
C ALA A 7 -10.79 0.97 9.43
N GLU A 8 -10.25 -0.07 10.06
CA GLU A 8 -9.33 0.02 11.18
C GLU A 8 -7.90 -0.17 10.67
N ILE A 9 -7.01 0.71 11.12
CA ILE A 9 -5.60 0.70 10.70
C ILE A 9 -4.73 0.78 11.95
N VAL A 10 -3.84 -0.21 12.11
CA VAL A 10 -2.79 -0.22 13.12
C VAL A 10 -1.44 -0.15 12.43
N ALA A 11 -0.51 0.66 12.96
CA ALA A 11 0.83 0.76 12.43
C ALA A 11 1.87 0.42 13.50
N ILE A 12 2.78 -0.50 13.16
CA ILE A 12 3.95 -0.82 13.97
C ILE A 12 5.19 -0.29 13.26
N THR A 13 6.01 0.46 13.98
CA THR A 13 7.29 0.96 13.47
C THR A 13 8.42 0.15 14.09
N LEU A 14 9.27 -0.43 13.25
CA LEU A 14 10.43 -1.21 13.66
C LEU A 14 11.70 -0.52 13.16
N TRP A 15 12.77 -0.60 13.94
CA TRP A 15 14.08 -0.10 13.56
C TRP A 15 15.08 -1.24 13.58
N LYS A 16 15.86 -1.39 12.50
CA LYS A 16 16.95 -2.36 12.42
C LYS A 16 18.13 -1.72 11.71
N LYS A 17 19.27 -1.59 12.40
CA LYS A 17 20.52 -1.01 11.85
C LYS A 17 20.27 0.34 11.13
N ASN A 18 19.59 1.27 11.80
CA ASN A 18 19.17 2.59 11.27
C ASN A 18 18.19 2.57 10.09
N VAL A 19 17.68 1.39 9.70
CA VAL A 19 16.61 1.27 8.71
C VAL A 19 15.28 1.20 9.45
N GLN A 20 14.39 2.15 9.15
CA GLN A 20 13.01 2.13 9.61
C GLN A 20 12.18 1.21 8.70
N PHE A 21 11.36 0.37 9.32
CA PHE A 21 10.32 -0.43 8.68
C PHE A 21 8.98 -0.02 9.29
N ARG A 22 7.92 0.05 8.47
CA ARG A 22 6.58 0.38 8.94
C ARG A 22 5.61 -0.67 8.47
N ILE A 23 4.95 -1.36 9.40
CA ILE A 23 3.97 -2.41 9.08
C ILE A 23 2.59 -1.86 9.39
N HIS A 24 1.75 -1.76 8.38
CA HIS A 24 0.35 -1.36 8.48
C HIS A 24 -0.53 -2.62 8.44
N GLY A 25 -1.18 -2.92 9.56
CA GLY A 25 -2.26 -3.90 9.66
C GLY A 25 -3.59 -3.21 9.40
N ILE A 26 -4.39 -3.72 8.47
CA ILE A 26 -5.65 -3.11 8.06
C ILE A 26 -6.78 -4.13 8.14
N TYR A 27 -7.89 -3.72 8.75
CA TYR A 27 -9.16 -4.42 8.64
C TYR A 27 -10.19 -3.48 8.01
N SER A 28 -10.77 -3.87 6.88
CA SER A 28 -11.86 -3.13 6.25
C SER A 28 -13.13 -3.96 6.31
N PRO A 29 -14.18 -3.53 7.04
CA PRO A 29 -15.44 -4.27 7.12
C PRO A 29 -16.07 -4.48 5.73
N PRO A 30 -16.85 -5.56 5.52
CA PRO A 30 -17.38 -5.91 4.19
C PRO A 30 -18.34 -4.87 3.59
N LYS A 31 -18.94 -4.01 4.43
CA LYS A 31 -19.80 -2.90 3.98
C LYS A 31 -19.03 -1.63 3.62
N ASN A 32 -17.74 -1.53 3.95
CA ASN A 32 -16.91 -0.41 3.54
C ASN A 32 -16.55 -0.52 2.06
N LYS A 33 -17.31 0.15 1.19
CA LYS A 33 -17.08 0.14 -0.27
C LYS A 33 -16.09 1.20 -0.75
N ASN A 34 -15.72 2.14 0.12
CA ASN A 34 -14.87 3.29 -0.20
C ASN A 34 -13.63 3.29 0.69
N LEU A 35 -12.88 2.19 0.68
CA LEU A 35 -11.59 2.11 1.36
C LEU A 35 -10.65 3.21 0.85
N ASN A 36 -10.16 4.05 1.74
CA ASN A 36 -9.20 5.09 1.41
C ASN A 36 -7.83 4.73 2.02
N LEU A 37 -6.86 4.48 1.15
CA LEU A 37 -5.49 4.10 1.52
C LEU A 37 -4.49 5.26 1.38
N ASP A 38 -4.94 6.44 0.94
CA ASP A 38 -4.08 7.62 0.75
C ASP A 38 -3.53 8.17 2.07
N THR A 39 -4.15 7.78 3.20
CA THR A 39 -3.69 8.14 4.55
C THR A 39 -2.44 7.37 4.98
N LEU A 40 -2.04 6.34 4.25
CA LEU A 40 -0.88 5.52 4.56
C LEU A 40 0.40 6.20 4.07
N LEU A 41 1.35 6.38 4.99
CA LEU A 41 2.68 6.87 4.67
C LEU A 41 3.49 5.75 4.00
N LEU A 42 3.44 5.72 2.67
CA LEU A 42 4.18 4.74 1.88
C LEU A 42 5.65 5.11 1.83
N SER A 43 6.48 4.23 2.38
CA SER A 43 7.93 4.26 2.22
C SER A 43 8.39 2.96 1.57
N ARG A 44 9.63 2.95 1.08
CA ARG A 44 10.24 1.74 0.47
C ARG A 44 10.24 0.52 1.40
N ASN A 45 10.20 0.75 2.71
CA ASN A 45 10.26 -0.27 3.75
C ASN A 45 8.91 -0.42 4.48
N ALA A 46 7.83 0.04 3.85
CA ALA A 46 6.49 -0.15 4.34
C ALA A 46 5.95 -1.52 3.89
N ILE A 47 5.30 -2.22 4.82
CA ILE A 47 4.54 -3.44 4.56
C ILE A 47 3.08 -3.11 4.86
N ILE A 48 2.18 -3.48 3.97
CA ILE A 48 0.74 -3.34 4.17
C ILE A 48 0.14 -4.72 4.10
N MET A 49 -0.63 -5.08 5.12
CA MET A 49 -1.25 -6.39 5.22
C MET A 49 -2.57 -6.32 6.00
N GLY A 50 -3.40 -7.34 5.82
CA GLY A 50 -4.62 -7.51 6.60
C GLY A 50 -5.79 -7.99 5.74
N ASP A 51 -6.99 -7.88 6.29
CA ASP A 51 -8.23 -8.28 5.62
C ASP A 51 -8.97 -7.04 5.12
N PHE A 52 -8.95 -6.86 3.81
CA PHE A 52 -9.57 -5.73 3.13
C PHE A 52 -11.04 -5.96 2.77
N ASN A 53 -11.56 -7.18 2.94
CA ASN A 53 -12.81 -7.63 2.29
C ASN A 53 -12.86 -7.28 0.79
N ALA A 54 -11.70 -7.35 0.15
CA ALA A 54 -11.49 -7.02 -1.25
C ALA A 54 -11.43 -8.31 -2.08
N THR A 55 -11.87 -8.23 -3.34
CA THR A 55 -11.83 -9.36 -4.26
C THR A 55 -11.22 -8.93 -5.57
N SER A 56 -10.24 -9.67 -6.06
CA SER A 56 -9.71 -9.50 -7.42
C SER A 56 -9.09 -10.80 -7.97
N PRO A 57 -9.29 -11.09 -9.26
CA PRO A 57 -8.60 -12.14 -10.01
C PRO A 57 -7.08 -12.12 -9.95
N ASN A 58 -6.44 -10.96 -9.73
CA ASN A 58 -4.98 -10.86 -9.65
C ASN A 58 -4.38 -11.65 -8.46
N TRP A 59 -5.21 -12.02 -7.49
CA TRP A 59 -4.83 -12.75 -6.28
C TRP A 59 -5.83 -13.88 -5.95
N GLY A 60 -6.49 -14.43 -6.99
CA GLY A 60 -7.19 -15.72 -6.92
C GLY A 60 -8.71 -15.65 -6.72
N SER A 61 -9.35 -14.49 -6.81
CA SER A 61 -10.81 -14.38 -6.79
C SER A 61 -11.43 -14.57 -8.17
N VAL A 62 -12.69 -15.02 -8.25
CA VAL A 62 -13.39 -15.18 -9.53
C VAL A 62 -13.99 -13.87 -10.05
N TYR A 63 -14.00 -12.79 -9.25
CA TYR A 63 -14.54 -11.49 -9.66
C TYR A 63 -13.88 -10.30 -8.93
N TYR A 64 -14.03 -9.11 -9.51
CA TYR A 64 -13.58 -7.85 -8.92
C TYR A 64 -14.67 -7.20 -8.07
N ASN A 65 -14.27 -6.60 -6.95
CA ASN A 65 -15.07 -5.57 -6.29
C ASN A 65 -14.29 -4.25 -6.23
N ARG A 66 -14.98 -3.14 -5.99
CA ARG A 66 -14.36 -1.79 -5.96
C ARG A 66 -13.16 -1.70 -5.01
N VAL A 67 -13.19 -2.42 -3.89
CA VAL A 67 -12.08 -2.43 -2.92
C VAL A 67 -10.87 -3.19 -3.49
N GLY A 68 -11.12 -4.27 -4.23
CA GLY A 68 -10.09 -5.00 -4.99
C GLY A 68 -9.35 -4.12 -5.98
N ASP A 69 -10.08 -3.29 -6.74
CA ASP A 69 -9.47 -2.35 -7.69
C ASP A 69 -8.56 -1.34 -6.98
N ILE A 70 -8.96 -0.86 -5.80
CA ILE A 70 -8.18 0.08 -4.98
C ILE A 70 -6.89 -0.59 -4.49
N VAL A 71 -6.98 -1.82 -3.98
CA VAL A 71 -5.81 -2.58 -3.51
C VAL A 71 -4.84 -2.87 -4.65
N ASP A 72 -5.33 -3.29 -5.81
CA ASP A 72 -4.50 -3.57 -6.98
C ASP A 72 -3.80 -2.30 -7.51
N CYS A 73 -4.52 -1.17 -7.59
CA CYS A 73 -3.93 0.13 -7.93
C CYS A 73 -2.77 0.49 -6.99
N MET A 74 -2.97 0.28 -5.68
CA MET A 74 -1.96 0.56 -4.68
C MET A 74 -0.72 -0.33 -4.82
N GLN A 75 -0.88 -1.62 -5.13
CA GLN A 75 0.24 -2.54 -5.37
C GLN A 75 1.09 -2.10 -6.57
N ILE A 76 0.45 -1.61 -7.64
CA ILE A 76 1.13 -1.06 -8.82
C ILE A 76 1.93 0.20 -8.46
N GLN A 77 1.33 1.13 -7.71
CA GLN A 77 2.02 2.36 -7.27
C GLN A 77 3.23 2.07 -6.38
N SER A 78 3.09 1.17 -5.39
CA SER A 78 4.19 0.75 -4.52
C SER A 78 5.35 0.13 -5.33
N SER A 79 5.03 -0.70 -6.31
CA SER A 79 6.01 -1.30 -7.21
C SER A 79 6.74 -0.25 -8.06
N TYR A 80 6.03 0.78 -8.55
CA TYR A 80 6.61 1.88 -9.32
C TYR A 80 7.59 2.69 -8.46
N ILE A 81 7.17 3.11 -7.27
CA ILE A 81 7.99 3.89 -6.33
C ILE A 81 9.25 3.10 -5.95
N THR A 82 9.10 1.83 -5.61
CA THR A 82 10.20 0.98 -5.12
C THR A 82 11.26 0.69 -6.20
N ARG A 83 10.84 0.55 -7.46
CA ARG A 83 11.74 0.14 -8.57
C ARG A 83 12.28 1.30 -9.41
N LYS A 84 11.48 2.32 -9.70
CA LYS A 84 11.86 3.36 -10.69
C LYS A 84 12.52 4.59 -10.08
N ILE A 85 12.05 5.08 -8.93
CA ILE A 85 12.59 6.32 -8.32
C ILE A 85 14.08 6.17 -7.95
N PRO A 86 14.52 5.09 -7.28
CA PRO A 86 15.94 4.91 -6.96
C PRO A 86 16.83 4.81 -8.22
N ARG A 87 16.30 4.22 -9.30
CA ARG A 87 17.01 4.09 -10.58
C ARG A 87 17.19 5.45 -11.26
N LEU A 88 16.15 6.28 -11.28
CA LEU A 88 16.22 7.64 -11.84
C LEU A 88 17.20 8.51 -11.05
N LEU A 89 17.14 8.46 -9.71
CA LEU A 89 18.06 9.24 -8.86
C LEU A 89 19.52 8.81 -9.05
N SER A 90 19.82 7.51 -9.15
CA SER A 90 21.19 7.04 -9.41
C SER A 90 21.70 7.52 -10.77
N THR A 91 20.90 7.40 -11.83
CA THR A 91 21.29 7.90 -13.16
C THR A 91 21.50 9.41 -13.21
N MET A 92 20.74 10.19 -12.44
CA MET A 92 20.90 11.64 -12.38
C MET A 92 22.17 12.05 -11.63
N VAL A 93 22.56 11.30 -10.59
CA VAL A 93 23.82 11.53 -9.86
C VAL A 93 25.03 11.18 -10.73
N GLU A 94 24.98 10.07 -11.45
CA GLU A 94 26.04 9.66 -12.39
C GLU A 94 26.22 10.69 -13.52
N ALA A 95 25.12 11.23 -14.06
CA ALA A 95 25.15 12.26 -15.10
C ALA A 95 25.69 13.62 -14.65
N GLN A 96 25.81 13.88 -13.34
CA GLN A 96 26.44 15.11 -12.82
C GLN A 96 27.93 14.94 -12.50
N GLN A 97 28.49 13.74 -12.68
CA GLN A 97 29.91 13.43 -12.45
C GLN A 97 30.72 13.27 -13.75
N THR A 98 30.07 13.45 -14.91
CA THR A 98 30.65 13.46 -16.26
C THR A 98 30.51 14.83 -16.89
#